data_AF-A0A929UM24-F1
#
_entry.id   AF-A0A929UM24-F1
#
_cell.length_a   1.000
_cell.length_b   1.000
_cell.length_c   1.000
_cell.angle_alpha   90.00
_cell.angle_beta   90.00
_cell.angle_gamma   90.00
#
_symmetry.space_group_name_H-M   'P 1'
#
loop_
_entity.id
_entity.type
_entity.pdbx_description
1 polymer ?
#
loop_
_entity_poly.entity_id
_entity_poly.type
_entity_poly.pdbx_seq_one_letter_code
_entity_poly.pdbx_strand_id
1 'polypeptide(L)'
;MFHSFIEGEYKEAIIERAPQNRWLDDPVERAKREEERFQVQIPRRELTKSEKREHRKQIAVHKRKLRIGKIEIWAGTFACAFFAVLFLLPIVLTFTNSFMSVSEINANYGAIFKTSDTGSHVFVEKTVNLKFIPDMVTFAQYFTVMFKSPAYLFKFWNAVIYVVPIVIFQLAVAALASYGFARYSGRVKEVIFFAYIILMLMPYQVTLVPNYLISNWLHLINTRWAIWLPGIFSPFAVYLLTKFIRRIPVSVMEAA
;
A
#
# COMPACT_ATOMS: atom_id res chain seq x y z
N MET A 1 -22.73 -31.98 -46.85
CA MET A 1 -23.79 -31.30 -46.05
C MET A 1 -23.66 -31.59 -44.55
N PHE A 2 -23.26 -32.80 -44.14
CA PHE A 2 -23.00 -33.13 -42.73
C PHE A 2 -21.67 -32.59 -42.17
N HIS A 3 -20.62 -32.50 -43.00
CA HIS A 3 -19.30 -32.04 -42.54
C HIS A 3 -19.24 -30.54 -42.19
N SER A 4 -20.12 -29.71 -42.76
CA SER A 4 -20.24 -28.27 -42.47
C SER A 4 -21.11 -27.97 -41.25
N PHE A 5 -21.90 -28.94 -40.78
CA PHE A 5 -22.76 -28.79 -39.61
C PHE A 5 -21.98 -29.03 -38.32
N ILE A 6 -21.10 -30.05 -38.32
CA ILE A 6 -20.24 -30.36 -37.17
C ILE A 6 -19.16 -29.28 -36.95
N GLU A 7 -18.61 -28.66 -38.02
CA GLU A 7 -17.67 -27.54 -37.87
C GLU A 7 -18.31 -26.27 -37.28
N GLY A 8 -19.64 -26.12 -37.39
CA GLY A 8 -20.40 -25.01 -36.80
C GLY A 8 -20.57 -25.19 -35.29
N GLU A 9 -20.97 -26.38 -34.84
CA GLU A 9 -21.17 -26.69 -33.42
C GLU A 9 -19.85 -26.69 -32.62
N TYR A 10 -18.75 -27.19 -33.20
CA TYR A 10 -17.45 -27.17 -32.51
C TYR A 10 -16.88 -25.76 -32.33
N LYS A 11 -17.23 -24.80 -33.20
CA LYS A 11 -16.79 -23.40 -33.04
C LYS A 11 -17.66 -22.64 -32.04
N GLU A 12 -18.95 -22.91 -31.97
CA GLU A 12 -19.81 -22.32 -30.94
C GLU A 12 -19.46 -22.86 -29.54
N ALA A 13 -19.13 -24.15 -29.40
CA ALA A 13 -18.72 -24.76 -28.14
C ALA A 13 -17.41 -24.19 -27.56
N ILE A 14 -16.52 -23.64 -28.40
CA ILE A 14 -15.28 -22.98 -27.96
C ILE A 14 -15.54 -21.53 -27.52
N ILE A 15 -16.62 -20.90 -27.99
CA ILE A 15 -16.99 -19.50 -27.66
C ILE A 15 -17.75 -19.42 -26.33
N GLU A 16 -18.42 -20.50 -25.89
CA GLU A 16 -19.33 -20.48 -24.74
C GLU A 16 -18.65 -20.75 -23.37
N ARG A 17 -17.38 -21.20 -23.33
CA ARG A 17 -16.59 -21.26 -22.07
C ARG A 17 -15.88 -19.94 -21.79
N ALA A 18 -16.65 -18.90 -21.44
CA ALA A 18 -16.11 -17.72 -20.80
C ALA A 18 -15.88 -18.01 -19.30
N PRO A 19 -14.69 -17.75 -18.72
CA PRO A 19 -14.56 -17.77 -17.26
C PRO A 19 -15.46 -16.68 -16.66
N GLN A 20 -16.22 -17.05 -15.63
CA GLN A 20 -17.24 -16.27 -14.92
C GLN A 20 -16.73 -14.94 -14.29
N ASN A 21 -15.47 -14.56 -14.51
CA ASN A 21 -14.73 -13.58 -13.70
C ASN A 21 -14.24 -12.38 -14.56
N ARG A 22 -15.18 -11.61 -15.10
CA ARG A 22 -14.97 -10.41 -15.95
C ARG A 22 -13.95 -9.38 -15.42
N TRP A 23 -13.63 -9.41 -14.13
CA TRP A 23 -12.74 -8.47 -13.42
C TRP A 23 -11.27 -8.92 -13.31
N LEU A 24 -10.98 -10.20 -13.54
CA LEU A 24 -9.63 -10.79 -13.43
C LEU A 24 -8.91 -10.90 -14.78
N ASP A 25 -9.62 -10.68 -15.88
CA ASP A 25 -9.04 -10.75 -17.23
C ASP A 25 -8.21 -9.49 -17.54
N ASP A 26 -6.95 -9.68 -17.91
CA ASP A 26 -6.07 -8.62 -18.41
C ASP A 26 -6.81 -7.81 -19.50
N PRO A 27 -6.95 -6.48 -19.33
CA PRO A 27 -7.54 -5.61 -20.34
C PRO A 27 -6.97 -5.81 -21.75
N VAL A 28 -5.68 -6.17 -21.87
CA VAL A 28 -5.01 -6.42 -23.15
C VAL A 28 -5.46 -7.73 -23.79
N GLU A 29 -5.62 -8.80 -23.00
CA GLU A 29 -6.18 -10.06 -23.49
C GLU A 29 -7.65 -9.93 -23.90
N ARG A 30 -8.44 -9.13 -23.16
CA ARG A 30 -9.83 -8.85 -23.53
C ARG A 30 -9.92 -8.17 -24.89
N ALA A 31 -9.08 -7.16 -25.12
CA ALA A 31 -9.02 -6.50 -26.42
C ALA A 31 -8.64 -7.48 -27.56
N LYS A 32 -7.76 -8.45 -27.28
CA LYS A 32 -7.35 -9.47 -28.25
C LYS A 32 -8.47 -10.48 -28.55
N ARG A 33 -9.17 -10.98 -27.53
CA ARG A 33 -10.32 -11.88 -27.67
C ARG A 33 -11.50 -11.22 -28.38
N GLU A 34 -11.73 -9.92 -28.16
CA GLU A 34 -12.73 -9.15 -28.90
C GLU A 34 -12.37 -8.99 -30.37
N GLU A 35 -11.09 -8.74 -30.68
CA GLU A 35 -10.59 -8.68 -32.06
C GLU A 35 -10.72 -10.04 -32.77
N GLU A 36 -10.45 -11.15 -32.08
CA GLU A 36 -10.64 -12.52 -32.58
C GLU A 36 -12.12 -12.85 -32.84
N ARG A 37 -13.04 -12.52 -31.91
CA ARG A 37 -14.49 -12.72 -32.12
C ARG A 37 -15.04 -11.92 -33.30
N PHE A 38 -14.57 -10.69 -33.45
CA PHE A 38 -14.97 -9.86 -34.59
C PHE A 38 -14.49 -10.45 -35.93
N GLN A 39 -13.33 -11.12 -35.97
CA GLN A 39 -12.85 -11.83 -37.16
C GLN A 39 -13.63 -13.11 -37.48
N VAL A 40 -14.09 -13.84 -36.45
CA VAL A 40 -14.87 -15.08 -36.62
C VAL A 40 -16.28 -14.79 -37.14
N GLN A 41 -16.86 -13.62 -36.84
CA GLN A 41 -18.17 -13.20 -37.33
C GLN A 41 -18.21 -12.85 -38.83
N ILE A 42 -17.08 -12.82 -39.53
CA ILE A 42 -17.03 -12.49 -40.95
C ILE A 42 -17.47 -13.71 -41.79
N PRO A 43 -18.57 -13.63 -42.56
CA PRO A 43 -19.04 -14.75 -43.36
C PRO A 43 -18.03 -15.13 -44.46
N ARG A 44 -17.81 -16.44 -44.68
CA ARG A 44 -16.88 -16.98 -45.72
C ARG A 44 -17.35 -16.78 -47.18
N ARG A 45 -18.50 -16.13 -47.41
CA ARG A 45 -19.06 -15.86 -48.75
C ARG A 45 -18.61 -14.47 -49.25
N GLU A 46 -18.58 -14.27 -50.56
CA GLU A 46 -18.24 -12.96 -51.13
C GLU A 46 -19.29 -11.89 -50.77
N LEU A 47 -18.87 -10.92 -49.96
CA LEU A 47 -19.71 -9.80 -49.54
C LEU A 47 -20.01 -8.84 -50.69
N THR A 48 -21.26 -8.35 -50.75
CA THR A 48 -21.67 -7.32 -51.70
C THR A 48 -20.96 -5.98 -51.43
N LYS A 49 -20.90 -5.07 -52.41
CA LYS A 49 -20.18 -3.77 -52.26
C LYS A 49 -20.73 -2.91 -51.12
N SER A 50 -22.04 -2.96 -50.86
CA SER A 50 -22.71 -2.24 -49.75
C SER A 50 -22.36 -2.83 -48.40
N GLU A 51 -22.41 -4.17 -48.25
CA GLU A 51 -22.02 -4.87 -47.02
C GLU A 51 -20.53 -4.67 -46.71
N LYS A 52 -19.66 -4.71 -47.73
CA LYS A 52 -18.23 -4.38 -47.57
C LYS A 52 -18.00 -2.95 -47.08
N ARG A 53 -18.90 -2.00 -47.39
CA ARG A 53 -18.79 -0.61 -46.94
C ARG A 53 -19.23 -0.48 -45.48
N GLU A 54 -20.31 -1.14 -45.12
CA GLU A 54 -20.85 -1.12 -43.75
C GLU A 54 -19.95 -1.88 -42.78
N HIS A 55 -19.46 -3.05 -43.18
CA HIS A 55 -18.49 -3.83 -42.43
C HIS A 55 -17.18 -3.05 -42.18
N ARG A 56 -16.70 -2.29 -43.18
CA ARG A 56 -15.53 -1.40 -43.01
C ARG A 56 -15.79 -0.28 -42.00
N LYS A 57 -16.99 0.30 -41.97
CA LYS A 57 -17.37 1.29 -40.94
C LYS A 57 -17.42 0.66 -39.55
N GLN A 58 -18.02 -0.52 -39.41
CA GLN A 58 -18.11 -1.23 -38.13
C GLN A 58 -16.72 -1.59 -37.59
N ILE A 59 -15.82 -2.10 -38.45
CA ILE A 59 -14.40 -2.34 -38.10
C ILE A 59 -13.74 -1.04 -37.63
N ALA A 60 -13.94 0.06 -38.35
CA ALA A 60 -13.32 1.34 -38.01
C ALA A 60 -13.80 1.87 -36.65
N VAL A 61 -15.09 1.75 -36.36
CA VAL A 61 -15.68 2.15 -35.06
C VAL A 61 -15.19 1.23 -33.93
N HIS A 62 -15.18 -0.09 -34.13
CA HIS A 62 -14.71 -1.06 -33.14
C HIS A 62 -13.20 -0.89 -32.85
N LYS A 63 -12.36 -0.78 -33.89
CA LYS A 63 -10.92 -0.48 -33.74
C LYS A 63 -10.66 0.86 -33.07
N ARG A 64 -11.54 1.86 -33.23
CA ARG A 64 -11.44 3.15 -32.52
C ARG A 64 -11.75 3.00 -31.03
N LYS A 65 -12.81 2.27 -30.66
CA LYS A 65 -13.14 1.98 -29.25
C LYS A 65 -12.01 1.21 -28.54
N LEU A 66 -11.45 0.20 -29.19
CA LEU A 66 -10.31 -0.56 -28.65
C LEU A 66 -9.06 0.31 -28.49
N ARG A 67 -8.77 1.21 -29.44
CA ARG A 67 -7.65 2.15 -29.33
C ARG A 67 -7.83 3.14 -28.17
N ILE A 68 -9.02 3.68 -27.99
CA ILE A 68 -9.33 4.60 -26.87
C ILE A 68 -9.16 3.88 -25.53
N GLY A 69 -9.71 2.66 -25.39
CA GLY A 69 -9.55 1.86 -24.17
C GLY A 69 -8.09 1.52 -23.86
N LYS A 70 -7.28 1.16 -24.89
CA LYS A 70 -5.83 0.97 -24.71
C LYS A 70 -5.16 2.25 -24.22
N ILE A 71 -5.45 3.41 -24.83
CA ILE A 71 -4.84 4.70 -24.44
C ILE A 71 -5.17 5.07 -22.99
N GLU A 72 -6.41 4.86 -22.53
CA GLU A 72 -6.81 5.12 -21.14
C GLU A 72 -6.02 4.24 -20.14
N ILE A 73 -5.79 2.97 -20.48
CA ILE A 73 -4.99 2.07 -19.64
C ILE A 73 -3.52 2.51 -19.62
N TRP A 74 -2.92 2.80 -20.78
CA TRP A 74 -1.55 3.29 -20.86
C TRP A 74 -1.36 4.61 -20.11
N ALA A 75 -2.33 5.53 -20.19
CA ALA A 75 -2.35 6.77 -19.43
C ALA A 75 -2.45 6.51 -17.92
N GLY A 76 -3.31 5.59 -17.49
CA GLY A 76 -3.44 5.17 -16.09
C GLY A 76 -2.14 4.54 -15.55
N THR A 77 -1.52 3.63 -16.31
CA THR A 77 -0.23 3.03 -15.94
C THR A 77 0.87 4.07 -15.84
N PHE A 78 0.93 5.03 -16.77
CA PHE A 78 1.92 6.10 -16.74
C PHE A 78 1.72 7.04 -15.54
N ALA A 79 0.47 7.39 -15.22
CA ALA A 79 0.13 8.18 -14.05
C ALA A 79 0.54 7.45 -12.75
N CYS A 80 0.19 6.17 -12.61
CA CYS A 80 0.61 5.35 -11.47
C CYS A 80 2.13 5.27 -11.33
N ALA A 81 2.85 5.07 -12.45
CA ALA A 81 4.31 5.04 -12.46
C ALA A 81 4.91 6.39 -12.02
N PHE A 82 4.36 7.50 -12.49
CA PHE A 82 4.78 8.84 -12.08
C PHE A 82 4.61 9.06 -10.57
N PHE A 83 3.45 8.72 -10.01
CA PHE A 83 3.21 8.82 -8.56
C PHE A 83 4.11 7.88 -7.76
N ALA A 84 4.37 6.67 -8.26
CA ALA A 84 5.28 5.73 -7.61
C ALA A 84 6.72 6.29 -7.54
N VAL A 85 7.22 6.89 -8.63
CA VAL A 85 8.55 7.52 -8.65
C VAL A 85 8.60 8.70 -7.68
N LEU A 86 7.57 9.54 -7.67
CA LEU A 86 7.49 10.68 -6.76
C LEU A 86 7.52 10.25 -5.29
N PHE A 87 6.82 9.16 -4.94
CA PHE A 87 6.79 8.62 -3.58
C PHE A 87 8.11 7.96 -3.16
N LEU A 88 8.82 7.33 -4.09
CA LEU A 88 10.11 6.68 -3.83
C LEU A 88 11.27 7.67 -3.75
N LEU A 89 11.19 8.81 -4.43
CA LEU A 89 12.23 9.84 -4.47
C LEU A 89 12.82 10.18 -3.08
N PRO A 90 12.05 10.51 -2.04
CA PRO A 90 12.62 10.83 -0.72
C PRO A 90 13.31 9.64 -0.05
N ILE A 91 12.83 8.42 -0.29
CA ILE A 91 13.41 7.19 0.26
C ILE A 91 14.76 6.91 -0.40
N VAL A 92 14.80 6.98 -1.73
CA VAL A 92 16.02 6.79 -2.52
C VAL A 92 17.06 7.85 -2.15
N LEU A 93 16.66 9.12 -2.04
CA LEU A 93 17.57 10.19 -1.60
C LEU A 93 18.10 9.95 -0.20
N THR A 94 17.24 9.56 0.76
CA THR A 94 17.68 9.29 2.13
C THR A 94 18.70 8.15 2.16
N PHE A 95 18.46 7.10 1.38
CA PHE A 95 19.34 5.94 1.28
C PHE A 95 20.66 6.26 0.57
N THR A 96 20.64 6.99 -0.54
CA THR A 96 21.86 7.44 -1.22
C THR A 96 22.67 8.36 -0.31
N ASN A 97 22.00 9.32 0.35
CA ASN A 97 22.66 10.28 1.23
C ASN A 97 23.32 9.62 2.44
N SER A 98 22.80 8.48 2.92
CA SER A 98 23.45 7.75 4.02
C SER A 98 24.81 7.13 3.66
N PHE A 99 25.14 7.04 2.36
CA PHE A 99 26.46 6.63 1.87
C PHE A 99 27.39 7.79 1.53
N MET A 100 26.94 9.05 1.58
CA MET A 100 27.79 10.21 1.29
C MET A 100 28.76 10.50 2.43
N SER A 101 29.93 11.00 2.08
CA SER A 101 30.91 11.49 3.05
C SER A 101 30.47 12.80 3.71
N VAL A 102 30.99 13.11 4.91
CA VAL A 102 30.68 14.37 5.62
C VAL A 102 31.05 15.58 4.77
N SER A 103 32.18 15.52 4.07
CA SER A 103 32.64 16.57 3.15
C SER A 103 31.72 16.76 1.94
N GLU A 104 31.19 15.66 1.38
CA GLU A 104 30.26 15.70 0.25
C GLU A 104 28.89 16.23 0.67
N ILE A 105 28.40 15.86 1.87
CA ILE A 105 27.16 16.43 2.44
C ILE A 105 27.32 17.94 2.65
N ASN A 106 28.44 18.38 3.22
CA ASN A 106 28.71 19.80 3.47
C ASN A 106 28.87 20.60 2.16
N ALA A 107 29.44 20.01 1.11
CA ALA A 107 29.58 20.65 -0.20
C ALA A 107 28.22 20.75 -0.94
N ASN A 108 27.40 19.69 -0.91
CA ASN A 108 26.15 19.60 -1.68
C ASN A 108 24.93 20.19 -0.95
N TYR A 109 24.92 20.17 0.37
CA TYR A 109 23.81 20.64 1.21
C TYR A 109 24.19 21.82 2.13
N GLY A 110 25.44 22.31 2.09
CA GLY A 110 25.93 23.40 2.94
C GLY A 110 25.16 24.72 2.82
N ALA A 111 24.44 24.94 1.72
CA ALA A 111 23.54 26.09 1.56
C ALA A 111 22.28 26.01 2.46
N ILE A 112 21.83 24.80 2.81
CA ILE A 112 20.65 24.56 3.67
C ILE A 112 21.03 24.59 5.15
N PHE A 113 22.26 24.21 5.48
CA PHE A 113 22.79 24.19 6.85
C PHE A 113 23.59 25.44 7.24
N LYS A 114 23.38 26.58 6.55
CA LYS A 114 23.91 27.88 7.01
C LYS A 114 23.18 28.34 8.27
N THR A 115 23.46 27.66 9.38
CA THR A 115 23.24 28.22 10.70
C THR A 115 24.33 29.26 10.91
N SER A 116 23.92 30.51 11.10
CA SER A 116 24.78 31.59 11.56
C SER A 116 25.61 31.12 12.77
N ASP A 117 26.90 30.91 12.57
CA ASP A 117 27.98 31.46 13.40
C ASP A 117 29.34 30.84 13.04
N THR A 118 30.33 31.71 12.93
CA THR A 118 31.78 31.43 12.84
C THR A 118 32.36 31.04 11.46
N GLY A 119 32.53 32.06 10.61
CA GLY A 119 33.85 32.49 10.13
C GLY A 119 34.84 31.46 9.56
N SER A 120 34.40 30.36 8.95
CA SER A 120 35.29 29.45 8.23
C SER A 120 34.77 29.24 6.81
N HIS A 121 35.61 29.59 5.83
CA HIS A 121 35.32 29.51 4.40
C HIS A 121 35.23 28.04 3.96
N VAL A 122 34.12 27.39 4.26
CA VAL A 122 33.76 26.12 3.63
C VAL A 122 33.16 26.49 2.27
N PHE A 123 33.67 25.88 1.20
CA PHE A 123 33.23 26.10 -0.18
C PHE A 123 31.75 25.74 -0.31
N VAL A 124 30.87 26.73 -0.16
CA VAL A 124 29.44 26.57 -0.32
C VAL A 124 29.09 26.82 -1.78
N GLU A 125 28.81 25.77 -2.54
CA GLU A 125 28.14 25.95 -3.82
C GLU A 125 26.76 26.58 -3.61
N LYS A 126 26.44 27.57 -4.45
CA LYS A 126 25.24 28.42 -4.35
C LYS A 126 23.95 27.69 -4.77
N THR A 127 24.04 26.42 -5.16
CA THR A 127 22.95 25.59 -5.66
C THR A 127 22.92 24.27 -4.90
N VAL A 128 21.74 23.89 -4.37
CA VAL A 128 21.54 22.56 -3.80
C VAL A 128 21.66 21.55 -4.94
N ASN A 129 22.83 20.94 -5.08
CA ASN A 129 23.04 19.86 -6.03
C ASN A 129 22.46 18.59 -5.39
N LEU A 130 21.17 18.33 -5.66
CA LEU A 130 20.53 17.05 -5.32
C LEU A 130 21.24 15.93 -6.08
N LYS A 131 22.24 15.35 -5.44
CA LYS A 131 23.05 14.30 -6.02
C LYS A 131 22.41 12.95 -5.70
N PHE A 132 21.85 12.31 -6.73
CA PHE A 132 21.20 10.99 -6.59
C PHE A 132 22.19 9.83 -6.45
N ILE A 133 23.47 10.07 -6.73
CA ILE A 133 24.55 9.08 -6.67
C ILE A 133 25.75 9.74 -5.97
N PRO A 134 26.34 9.14 -4.92
CA PRO A 134 27.47 9.72 -4.21
C PRO A 134 28.74 9.57 -5.06
N ASP A 135 29.63 10.56 -5.02
CA ASP A 135 30.95 10.47 -5.68
C ASP A 135 31.86 9.46 -4.98
N MET A 136 31.72 9.35 -3.65
CA MET A 136 32.46 8.41 -2.82
C MET A 136 31.52 7.71 -1.84
N VAL A 137 31.26 6.43 -2.08
CA VAL A 137 30.51 5.58 -1.14
C VAL A 137 31.36 5.37 0.11
N THR A 138 30.88 5.85 1.25
CA THR A 138 31.51 5.60 2.56
C THR A 138 30.57 4.86 3.51
N PHE A 139 31.15 3.90 4.24
CA PHE A 139 30.46 3.18 5.33
C PHE A 139 30.81 3.75 6.71
N ALA A 140 31.61 4.82 6.77
CA ALA A 140 32.08 5.40 8.02
C ALA A 140 30.93 5.91 8.92
N GLN A 141 29.83 6.37 8.32
CA GLN A 141 28.64 6.83 9.06
C GLN A 141 27.99 5.69 9.83
N TYR A 142 27.76 4.56 9.19
CA TYR A 142 27.20 3.37 9.84
C TYR A 142 28.09 2.86 10.97
N PHE A 143 29.41 2.77 10.73
CA PHE A 143 30.35 2.37 11.78
C PHE A 143 30.35 3.35 12.96
N THR A 144 30.23 4.65 12.68
CA THR A 144 30.16 5.68 13.72
C THR A 144 28.89 5.56 14.55
N VAL A 145 27.74 5.34 13.92
CA VAL A 145 26.45 5.20 14.61
C VAL A 145 26.36 3.89 15.39
N MET A 146 26.86 2.79 14.85
CA MET A 146 26.80 1.48 15.50
C MET A 146 27.83 1.30 16.61
N PHE A 147 29.07 1.76 16.40
CA PHE A 147 30.19 1.45 17.30
C PHE A 147 30.83 2.66 17.99
N LYS A 148 30.86 3.84 17.35
CA LYS A 148 31.47 5.04 17.97
C LYS A 148 30.48 5.85 18.83
N SER A 149 29.18 5.67 18.64
CA SER A 149 28.15 6.41 19.37
C SER A 149 27.20 5.48 20.12
N PRO A 150 27.56 5.06 21.36
CA PRO A 150 26.72 4.16 22.15
C PRO A 150 25.32 4.73 22.43
N ALA A 151 25.15 6.06 22.40
CA ALA A 151 23.88 6.72 22.63
C ALA A 151 22.78 6.34 21.62
N TYR A 152 23.11 6.16 20.33
CA TYR A 152 22.10 5.76 19.33
C TYR A 152 21.66 4.31 19.51
N LEU A 153 22.60 3.42 19.80
CA LEU A 153 22.30 2.03 20.10
C LEU A 153 21.40 1.90 21.33
N PHE A 154 21.67 2.68 22.39
CA PHE A 154 20.80 2.71 23.58
C PHE A 154 19.39 3.26 23.27
N LYS A 155 19.28 4.30 22.43
CA LYS A 155 17.96 4.82 21.99
C LYS A 155 17.17 3.77 21.21
N PHE A 156 17.84 3.02 20.33
CA PHE A 156 17.23 1.92 19.60
C PHE A 156 16.70 0.84 20.55
N TRP A 157 17.53 0.36 21.48
CA TRP A 157 17.10 -0.65 22.46
C TRP A 157 15.99 -0.14 23.39
N ASN A 158 16.01 1.13 23.77
CA ASN A 158 14.91 1.73 24.52
C ASN A 158 13.61 1.65 23.71
N ALA A 159 13.62 2.01 22.43
CA ALA A 159 12.44 1.90 21.56
C ALA A 159 11.93 0.45 21.48
N VAL A 160 12.83 -0.54 21.35
CA VAL A 160 12.48 -1.96 21.35
C VAL A 160 11.81 -2.37 22.67
N ILE A 161 12.36 -1.95 23.81
CA ILE A 161 11.81 -2.22 25.15
C ILE A 161 10.43 -1.57 25.33
N TYR A 162 10.15 -0.44 24.67
CA TYR A 162 8.82 0.14 24.67
C TYR A 162 7.84 -0.66 23.81
N VAL A 163 8.20 -0.96 22.55
CA VAL A 163 7.28 -1.54 21.57
C VAL A 163 6.97 -3.01 21.86
N VAL A 164 7.96 -3.83 22.22
CA VAL A 164 7.76 -5.29 22.34
C VAL A 164 6.71 -5.66 23.39
N PRO A 165 6.77 -5.17 24.65
CA PRO A 165 5.76 -5.47 25.65
C PRO A 165 4.38 -4.94 25.24
N ILE A 166 4.31 -3.72 24.70
CA ILE A 166 3.06 -3.11 24.25
C ILE A 166 2.37 -4.04 23.26
N VAL A 167 3.08 -4.49 22.22
CA VAL A 167 2.50 -5.35 21.18
C VAL A 167 2.03 -6.69 21.75
N ILE A 168 2.83 -7.33 22.61
CA ILE A 168 2.48 -8.63 23.22
C ILE A 168 1.19 -8.51 24.04
N PHE A 169 1.13 -7.56 24.97
CA PHE A 169 -0.04 -7.38 25.82
C PHE A 169 -1.24 -6.86 25.04
N GLN A 170 -1.02 -5.97 24.06
CA GLN A 170 -2.07 -5.48 23.17
C GLN A 170 -2.71 -6.62 22.39
N LEU A 171 -1.93 -7.55 21.85
CA LEU A 171 -2.47 -8.71 21.14
C LEU A 171 -3.21 -9.66 22.09
N ALA A 172 -2.69 -9.89 23.30
CA ALA A 172 -3.35 -10.74 24.29
C ALA A 172 -4.73 -10.18 24.70
N VAL A 173 -4.79 -8.89 25.04
CA VAL A 173 -6.03 -8.20 25.39
C VAL A 173 -6.98 -8.15 24.19
N ALA A 174 -6.45 -7.85 23.00
CA ALA A 174 -7.28 -7.80 21.79
C ALA A 174 -7.84 -9.17 21.41
N ALA A 175 -7.09 -10.25 21.57
CA ALA A 175 -7.57 -11.61 21.33
C ALA A 175 -8.74 -11.98 22.26
N LEU A 176 -8.60 -11.71 23.55
CA LEU A 176 -9.65 -11.98 24.54
C LEU A 176 -10.90 -11.13 24.27
N ALA A 177 -10.73 -9.82 24.08
CA ALA A 177 -11.85 -8.92 23.82
C ALA A 177 -12.55 -9.24 22.49
N SER A 178 -11.77 -9.48 21.43
CA SER A 178 -12.33 -9.74 20.10
C SER A 178 -13.09 -11.04 20.01
N TYR A 179 -12.65 -12.09 20.72
CA TYR A 179 -13.38 -13.35 20.84
C TYR A 179 -14.76 -13.12 21.49
N GLY A 180 -14.82 -12.36 22.58
CA GLY A 180 -16.07 -11.96 23.23
C GLY A 180 -17.02 -11.22 22.27
N PHE A 181 -16.52 -10.22 21.54
CA PHE A 181 -17.33 -9.47 20.56
C PHE A 181 -17.72 -10.29 19.32
N ALA A 182 -16.93 -11.28 18.93
CA ALA A 182 -17.20 -12.11 17.77
C ALA A 182 -18.25 -13.19 18.05
N ARG A 183 -18.23 -13.81 19.24
CA ARG A 183 -19.05 -15.00 19.55
C ARG A 183 -20.29 -14.72 20.36
N TYR A 184 -20.28 -13.73 21.25
CA TYR A 184 -21.50 -13.37 21.97
C TYR A 184 -22.54 -12.76 21.02
N SER A 185 -23.83 -12.95 21.22
CA SER A 185 -24.92 -12.32 20.46
C SER A 185 -25.77 -11.44 21.39
N GLY A 186 -26.01 -10.18 21.01
CA GLY A 186 -26.69 -9.20 21.86
C GLY A 186 -26.60 -7.77 21.35
N ARG A 187 -27.54 -6.91 21.75
CA ARG A 187 -27.57 -5.49 21.37
C ARG A 187 -26.48 -4.68 22.07
N VAL A 188 -26.17 -5.01 23.32
CA VAL A 188 -25.16 -4.30 24.14
C VAL A 188 -23.77 -4.38 23.51
N LYS A 189 -23.37 -5.55 22.98
CA LYS A 189 -22.07 -5.70 22.32
C LYS A 189 -21.95 -4.87 21.05
N GLU A 190 -23.04 -4.62 20.33
CA GLU A 190 -23.03 -3.84 19.10
C GLU A 190 -22.86 -2.36 19.42
N VAL A 191 -23.49 -1.88 20.49
CA VAL A 191 -23.29 -0.52 21.01
C VAL A 191 -21.86 -0.33 21.50
N ILE A 192 -21.32 -1.26 22.29
CA ILE A 192 -19.93 -1.17 22.77
C ILE A 192 -18.94 -1.23 21.60
N PHE A 193 -19.15 -2.14 20.63
CA PHE A 193 -18.30 -2.24 19.45
C PHE A 193 -18.38 -0.99 18.57
N PHE A 194 -19.55 -0.37 18.47
CA PHE A 194 -19.73 0.92 17.79
C PHE A 194 -18.97 2.04 18.49
N ALA A 195 -18.98 2.07 19.83
CA ALA A 195 -18.14 3.00 20.59
C ALA A 195 -16.65 2.79 20.31
N TYR A 196 -16.18 1.54 20.20
CA TYR A 196 -14.79 1.23 19.80
C TYR A 196 -14.44 1.82 18.41
N ILE A 197 -15.37 1.80 17.46
CA ILE A 197 -15.19 2.41 16.14
C ILE A 197 -15.02 3.93 16.28
N ILE A 198 -15.85 4.60 17.08
CA ILE A 198 -15.72 6.04 17.32
C ILE A 198 -14.37 6.36 17.97
N LEU A 199 -13.96 5.58 18.97
CA LEU A 199 -12.69 5.77 19.67
C LEU A 199 -11.48 5.64 18.73
N MET A 200 -11.49 4.71 17.77
CA MET A 200 -10.37 4.57 16.82
C MET A 200 -10.33 5.67 15.74
N LEU A 201 -11.45 6.38 15.51
CA LEU A 201 -11.48 7.54 14.60
C LEU A 201 -10.89 8.78 15.25
N MET A 202 -10.75 8.81 16.59
CA MET A 202 -10.08 9.93 17.25
C MET A 202 -8.60 9.97 16.88
N PRO A 203 -8.06 11.16 16.57
CA PRO A 203 -6.65 11.31 16.30
C PRO A 203 -5.84 11.07 17.58
N TYR A 204 -4.67 10.43 17.44
CA TYR A 204 -3.78 10.14 18.56
C TYR A 204 -3.43 11.39 19.39
N GLN A 205 -3.37 12.55 18.75
CA GLN A 205 -3.09 13.83 19.40
C GLN A 205 -4.16 14.21 20.44
N VAL A 206 -5.43 13.85 20.23
CA VAL A 206 -6.52 14.18 21.15
C VAL A 206 -6.46 13.33 22.43
N THR A 207 -5.96 12.09 22.32
CA THR A 207 -5.85 11.19 23.47
C THR A 207 -4.55 11.38 24.26
N LEU A 208 -3.57 12.12 23.72
CA LEU A 208 -2.29 12.35 24.38
C LEU A 208 -2.43 13.11 25.71
N VAL A 209 -3.19 14.20 25.72
CA VAL A 209 -3.44 15.02 26.93
C VAL A 209 -4.10 14.20 28.05
N PRO A 210 -5.23 13.49 27.82
CA PRO A 210 -5.85 12.70 28.88
C PRO A 210 -4.94 11.55 29.34
N ASN A 211 -4.18 10.90 28.45
CA ASN A 211 -3.21 9.87 28.84
C ASN A 211 -2.12 10.42 29.77
N TYR A 212 -1.65 11.66 29.52
CA TYR A 212 -0.71 12.35 30.40
C TYR A 212 -1.34 12.66 31.76
N LEU A 213 -2.55 13.20 31.80
CA LEU A 213 -3.24 13.54 33.05
C LEU A 213 -3.47 12.31 33.93
N ILE A 214 -3.90 11.19 33.34
CA ILE A 214 -4.09 9.92 34.06
C ILE A 214 -2.75 9.40 34.58
N SER A 215 -1.69 9.44 33.77
CA SER A 215 -0.35 9.02 34.20
C SER A 215 0.19 9.90 35.33
N ASN A 216 -0.11 11.20 35.32
CA ASN A 216 0.25 12.14 36.38
C ASN A 216 -0.52 11.85 37.67
N TRP A 217 -1.83 11.62 37.56
CA TRP A 217 -2.66 11.23 38.70
C TRP A 217 -2.19 9.91 39.34
N LEU A 218 -1.77 8.94 38.53
CA LEU A 218 -1.21 7.66 38.98
C LEU A 218 0.25 7.76 39.44
N HIS A 219 0.88 8.94 39.41
CA HIS A 219 2.31 9.14 39.71
C HIS A 219 3.26 8.26 38.88
N LEU A 220 2.86 7.92 37.66
CA LEU A 220 3.64 7.08 36.72
C LEU A 220 4.51 7.92 35.78
N ILE A 221 4.47 9.24 35.89
CA ILE A 221 5.26 10.16 35.05
C ILE A 221 6.75 9.85 35.19
N ASN A 222 7.48 9.96 34.08
CA ASN A 222 8.90 9.58 33.95
C ASN A 222 9.19 8.08 34.12
N THR A 223 8.17 7.22 34.15
CA THR A 223 8.36 5.76 34.13
C THR A 223 7.91 5.16 32.80
N ARG A 224 8.36 3.93 32.52
CA ARG A 224 7.94 3.19 31.31
C ARG A 224 6.44 2.88 31.31
N TRP A 225 5.85 2.77 32.50
CA TRP A 225 4.43 2.47 32.69
C TRP A 225 3.50 3.55 32.11
N ALA A 226 3.91 4.82 32.14
CA ALA A 226 3.14 5.91 31.51
C ALA A 226 2.94 5.71 30.00
N ILE A 227 3.81 4.93 29.35
CA ILE A 227 3.71 4.62 27.91
C ILE A 227 3.08 3.23 27.70
N TRP A 228 3.49 2.24 28.50
CA TRP A 228 2.96 0.87 28.37
C TRP A 228 1.46 0.79 28.61
N LEU A 229 0.95 1.36 29.72
CA LEU A 229 -0.47 1.28 30.07
C LEU A 229 -1.41 1.75 28.94
N PRO A 230 -1.29 2.99 28.42
CA PRO A 230 -2.16 3.44 27.34
C PRO A 230 -1.86 2.71 26.02
N GLY A 231 -0.62 2.29 25.78
CA GLY A 231 -0.24 1.57 24.57
C GLY A 231 -0.87 0.17 24.46
N ILE A 232 -1.06 -0.52 25.58
CA ILE A 232 -1.63 -1.88 25.62
C ILE A 232 -3.08 -1.90 25.11
N PHE A 233 -3.84 -0.84 25.36
CA PHE A 233 -5.24 -0.76 24.96
C PHE A 233 -5.40 -0.11 23.59
N SER A 234 -5.40 -0.92 22.53
CA SER A 234 -5.60 -0.44 21.16
C SER A 234 -7.00 -0.81 20.63
N PRO A 235 -7.90 0.18 20.45
CA PRO A 235 -9.23 -0.07 19.85
C PRO A 235 -9.16 -0.67 18.45
N PHE A 236 -8.15 -0.27 17.67
CA PHE A 236 -7.92 -0.76 16.31
C PHE A 236 -7.60 -2.26 16.28
N ALA A 237 -6.75 -2.73 17.20
CA ALA A 237 -6.38 -4.15 17.27
C ALA A 237 -7.59 -5.04 17.57
N VAL A 238 -8.45 -4.63 18.51
CA VAL A 238 -9.70 -5.34 18.83
C VAL A 238 -10.62 -5.35 17.60
N TYR A 239 -10.82 -4.20 16.97
CA TYR A 239 -11.68 -4.06 15.80
C TYR A 239 -11.25 -4.99 14.66
N LEU A 240 -9.96 -4.97 14.30
CA LEU A 240 -9.41 -5.77 13.21
C LEU A 240 -9.54 -7.26 13.49
N LEU A 241 -9.22 -7.69 14.72
CA LEU A 241 -9.30 -9.10 15.09
C LEU A 241 -10.75 -9.59 15.17
N THR A 242 -11.68 -8.78 15.67
CA THR A 242 -13.12 -9.12 15.64
C THR A 242 -13.63 -9.29 14.21
N LYS A 243 -13.25 -8.38 13.29
CA LYS A 243 -13.64 -8.49 11.88
C LYS A 243 -13.07 -9.75 11.23
N PHE A 244 -11.83 -10.11 11.57
CA PHE A 244 -11.21 -11.34 11.11
C PHE A 244 -11.92 -12.60 11.64
N ILE A 245 -12.15 -12.71 12.96
CA ILE A 245 -12.79 -13.88 13.58
C ILE A 245 -14.23 -14.06 13.07
N ARG A 246 -14.98 -12.96 12.86
CA ARG A 246 -16.34 -13.02 12.30
C ARG A 246 -16.42 -13.51 10.85
N ARG A 247 -15.32 -13.40 10.09
CA ARG A 247 -15.25 -13.90 8.71
C ARG A 247 -15.11 -15.43 8.67
N ILE A 248 -14.64 -16.04 9.75
CA ILE A 248 -14.49 -17.49 9.85
C ILE A 248 -15.88 -18.12 10.07
N PRO A 249 -16.36 -18.98 9.16
CA PRO A 249 -17.67 -19.60 9.28
C PRO A 249 -17.73 -20.45 10.56
N VAL A 250 -18.87 -20.38 11.25
CA VAL A 250 -19.07 -21.05 12.54
C VAL A 250 -18.95 -22.57 12.41
N SER A 251 -19.33 -23.13 11.25
CA SER A 251 -19.23 -24.56 10.95
C SER A 251 -17.83 -25.14 11.09
N VAL A 252 -16.77 -24.36 10.80
CA VAL A 252 -15.38 -24.82 10.94
C VAL A 252 -14.98 -24.92 12.40
N MET A 253 -15.57 -24.11 13.28
CA MET A 253 -15.32 -24.22 14.72
C MET A 253 -16.17 -25.29 15.39
N GLU A 254 -17.41 -25.51 14.94
CA GLU A 254 -18.28 -26.56 15.48
C GLU A 254 -17.78 -27.97 15.11
N ALA A 255 -16.97 -28.09 14.05
CA ALA A 255 -16.35 -29.33 13.63
C ALA A 255 -15.05 -29.68 14.38
N ALA A 256 -14.50 -28.75 15.16
CA ALA A 256 -13.23 -28.88 15.88
C ALA A 256 -13.45 -29.20 17.37
#